data_AF-A0A0C3QT22-F1
#
_entry.id   AF-A0A0C3QT22-F1
#
_cell.length_a   1.000
_cell.length_b   1.000
_cell.length_c   1.000
_cell.angle_alpha   90.00
_cell.angle_beta   90.00
_cell.angle_gamma   90.00
#
_symmetry.space_group_name_H-M   'P 1'
#
loop_
_entity.id
_entity.type
_entity.pdbx_description
1 polymer ?
#
loop_
_entity_poly.entity_id
_entity_poly.type
_entity_poly.pdbx_seq_one_letter_code
_entity_poly.pdbx_strand_id
1 'polypeptide(L)'
;MTVEFLTSSPLITLNNGYKMPAIGLGCWMGSYGEGERCEQMVRTALKVGYRHFDTAAGYQNEEHTGRALHSPLFTDETIVRIAEKYGVSTGQVLLSWGVQRGTSVVPKSEKEERQRSNLKLLKFDSEDLEAIDAIHRQPGKNKNVAFRLGYVDGKPGIFGWTYEQLGWEYAYE
;
A
#
# COMPACT_ATOMS: atom_id res chain seq x y z
N MET A 1 -40.70 -1.05 6.63
CA MET A 1 -39.57 -1.24 5.70
C MET A 1 -38.37 -1.66 6.54
N THR A 2 -37.70 -2.75 6.17
CA THR A 2 -36.42 -3.17 6.78
C THR A 2 -35.28 -2.52 6.02
N VAL A 3 -34.32 -1.94 6.74
CA VAL A 3 -33.09 -1.38 6.18
C VAL A 3 -32.06 -2.49 6.08
N GLU A 4 -31.45 -2.66 4.91
CA GLU A 4 -30.32 -3.57 4.69
C GLU A 4 -28.99 -2.82 4.81
N PHE A 5 -28.04 -3.41 5.54
CA PHE A 5 -26.69 -2.89 5.68
C PHE A 5 -25.72 -3.69 4.83
N LEU A 6 -24.76 -3.00 4.19
CA LEU A 6 -23.67 -3.66 3.46
C LEU A 6 -22.74 -4.37 4.43
N THR A 7 -22.28 -5.58 4.05
CA THR A 7 -21.37 -6.40 4.87
C THR A 7 -19.89 -6.05 4.67
N SER A 8 -19.56 -5.22 3.68
CA SER A 8 -18.22 -4.72 3.41
C SER A 8 -18.25 -3.38 2.68
N SER A 9 -17.11 -2.67 2.67
CA SER A 9 -17.00 -1.40 1.97
C SER A 9 -17.16 -1.61 0.45
N PRO A 10 -18.06 -0.86 -0.23
CA PRO A 10 -18.20 -0.94 -1.68
C PRO A 10 -16.92 -0.46 -2.37
N LEU A 11 -16.67 -0.94 -3.59
CA LEU A 11 -15.52 -0.52 -4.39
C LEU A 11 -15.92 0.64 -5.31
N ILE A 12 -15.08 1.69 -5.36
CA ILE A 12 -15.15 2.77 -6.34
C ILE A 12 -14.12 2.49 -7.43
N THR A 13 -14.47 2.74 -8.69
CA THR A 13 -13.54 2.63 -9.82
C THR A 13 -12.90 3.99 -10.07
N LEU A 14 -11.57 4.04 -10.03
CA LEU A 14 -10.77 5.23 -10.30
C LEU A 14 -10.70 5.50 -11.82
N ASN A 15 -10.27 6.70 -12.22
CA ASN A 15 -10.18 7.11 -13.63
C ASN A 15 -9.20 6.26 -14.48
N ASN A 16 -8.34 5.49 -13.83
CA ASN A 16 -7.38 4.56 -14.43
C ASN A 16 -7.83 3.09 -14.34
N GLY A 17 -9.10 2.84 -14.00
CA GLY A 17 -9.70 1.50 -13.95
C GLY A 17 -9.42 0.69 -12.69
N TYR A 18 -8.55 1.16 -11.79
CA TYR A 18 -8.31 0.49 -10.51
C TYR A 18 -9.52 0.61 -9.58
N LYS A 19 -9.70 -0.39 -8.72
CA LYS A 19 -10.79 -0.42 -7.73
C LYS A 19 -10.25 -0.13 -6.34
N MET A 20 -10.88 0.80 -5.64
CA MET A 20 -10.51 1.22 -4.29
C MET A 20 -11.71 1.06 -3.34
N PRO A 21 -11.55 0.50 -2.13
CA PRO A 21 -12.62 0.55 -1.13
C PRO A 21 -13.03 1.99 -0.84
N ALA A 22 -14.34 2.25 -0.89
CA ALA A 22 -14.94 3.57 -0.71
C ALA A 22 -14.68 4.13 0.69
N ILE A 23 -14.54 3.24 1.67
CA ILE A 23 -14.29 3.59 3.07
C ILE A 23 -12.85 3.17 3.42
N GLY A 24 -12.02 4.16 3.72
CA GLY A 24 -10.67 4.00 4.24
C GLY A 24 -10.58 4.40 5.70
N LEU A 25 -9.53 3.93 6.37
CA LEU A 25 -9.18 4.35 7.73
C LEU A 25 -7.96 5.27 7.70
N GLY A 26 -8.10 6.48 8.24
CA GLY A 26 -6.97 7.40 8.44
C GLY A 26 -6.09 6.98 9.62
N CYS A 27 -4.77 6.92 9.40
CA CYS A 27 -3.79 6.54 10.41
C CYS A 27 -3.22 7.72 11.23
N TRP A 28 -3.79 8.92 11.13
CA TRP A 28 -3.42 10.05 11.99
C TRP A 28 -3.97 9.88 13.41
N MET A 29 -3.11 10.03 14.43
CA MET A 29 -3.47 9.78 15.83
C MET A 29 -3.79 11.05 16.65
N GLY A 30 -3.79 12.22 16.00
CA GLY A 30 -3.92 13.52 16.67
C GLY A 30 -2.60 14.16 17.10
N SER A 31 -1.49 13.43 17.03
CA SER A 31 -0.14 13.90 17.33
C SER A 31 0.91 13.16 16.48
N TYR A 32 2.05 13.80 16.27
CA TYR A 32 3.21 13.17 15.62
C TYR A 32 3.72 12.02 16.48
N GLY A 33 3.95 10.86 15.87
CA GLY A 33 4.28 9.64 16.62
C GLY A 33 3.03 8.82 16.94
N GLU A 34 2.93 8.24 18.14
CA GLU A 34 1.81 7.36 18.56
C GLU A 34 1.70 6.03 17.80
N GLY A 35 2.85 5.50 17.38
CA GLY A 35 2.92 4.30 16.57
C GLY A 35 2.17 3.08 17.13
N GLU A 36 2.32 2.77 18.42
CA GLU A 36 1.65 1.60 19.03
C GLU A 36 0.12 1.70 18.99
N ARG A 37 -0.43 2.90 19.20
CA ARG A 37 -1.88 3.15 19.08
C ARG A 37 -2.33 3.00 17.63
N CYS A 38 -1.55 3.53 16.70
CA CYS A 38 -1.81 3.34 15.27
C CYS A 38 -1.80 1.85 14.89
N GLU A 39 -0.82 1.08 15.36
CA GLU A 39 -0.72 -0.35 15.11
C GLU A 39 -1.98 -1.09 15.62
N GLN A 40 -2.37 -0.83 16.87
CA GLN A 40 -3.53 -1.47 17.48
C GLN A 40 -4.85 -1.10 16.78
N MET A 41 -5.00 0.15 16.35
CA MET A 41 -6.15 0.61 15.59
C MET A 41 -6.23 -0.12 14.24
N VAL A 42 -5.13 -0.17 13.48
CA VAL A 42 -5.09 -0.84 12.18
C VAL A 42 -5.39 -2.35 12.33
N ARG A 43 -4.87 -3.01 13.37
CA ARG A 43 -5.19 -4.42 13.66
C ARG A 43 -6.68 -4.64 13.92
N THR A 44 -7.31 -3.75 14.67
CA THR A 44 -8.75 -3.79 14.92
C THR A 44 -9.54 -3.58 13.63
N ALA A 45 -9.15 -2.59 12.83
CA ALA A 45 -9.79 -2.27 11.57
C ALA A 45 -9.76 -3.45 10.57
N LEU A 46 -8.63 -4.15 10.49
CA LEU A 46 -8.52 -5.36 9.66
C LEU A 46 -9.51 -6.45 10.09
N LYS A 47 -9.69 -6.66 11.41
CA LYS A 47 -10.63 -7.64 11.99
C LYS A 47 -12.09 -7.31 11.65
N VAL A 48 -12.44 -6.02 11.60
CA VAL A 48 -13.82 -5.58 11.28
C VAL A 48 -14.06 -5.34 9.77
N GLY A 49 -13.05 -5.60 8.92
CA GLY A 49 -13.23 -5.67 7.47
C GLY A 49 -12.63 -4.52 6.65
N TYR A 50 -11.91 -3.56 7.24
CA TYR A 50 -11.24 -2.49 6.48
C TYR A 50 -10.15 -3.05 5.55
N ARG A 51 -10.06 -2.51 4.33
CA ARG A 51 -9.05 -2.88 3.32
C ARG A 51 -8.38 -1.69 2.62
N HIS A 52 -8.65 -0.48 3.10
CA HIS A 52 -8.06 0.78 2.66
C HIS A 52 -7.55 1.54 3.89
N PHE A 53 -6.27 1.88 3.91
CA PHE A 53 -5.61 2.65 4.96
C PHE A 53 -4.91 3.87 4.37
N ASP A 54 -5.13 5.04 4.96
CA ASP A 54 -4.50 6.31 4.60
C ASP A 54 -3.41 6.65 5.61
N THR A 55 -2.19 6.88 5.13
CA THR A 55 -1.05 7.27 5.96
C THR A 55 -0.25 8.38 5.28
N ALA A 56 0.66 9.00 6.03
CA ALA A 56 1.58 10.00 5.51
C ALA A 56 2.87 10.01 6.34
N ALA A 57 4.00 10.33 5.70
CA ALA A 57 5.30 10.47 6.36
C ALA A 57 5.24 11.46 7.54
N GLY A 58 4.47 12.53 7.39
CA GLY A 58 4.23 13.52 8.45
C GLY A 58 3.63 12.94 9.72
N TYR A 59 2.92 11.79 9.66
CA TYR A 59 2.33 11.16 10.84
C TYR A 59 3.38 10.47 11.73
N GLN A 60 4.57 10.18 11.18
CA GLN A 60 5.68 9.49 11.86
C GLN A 60 5.29 8.12 12.44
N ASN A 61 4.31 7.43 11.82
CA ASN A 61 3.81 6.13 12.26
C ASN A 61 3.64 5.09 11.13
N GLU A 62 4.20 5.35 9.94
CA GLU A 62 4.11 4.46 8.77
C GLU A 62 4.67 3.05 9.06
N GLU A 63 5.76 2.96 9.84
CA GLU A 63 6.33 1.67 10.23
C GLU A 63 5.31 0.83 11.02
N HIS A 64 4.58 1.46 11.93
CA HIS A 64 3.60 0.81 12.79
C HIS A 64 2.34 0.41 12.00
N THR A 65 1.91 1.28 11.08
CA THR A 65 0.88 0.93 10.09
C THR A 65 1.32 -0.31 9.29
N GLY A 66 2.57 -0.34 8.80
CA GLY A 66 3.15 -1.48 8.09
C GLY A 66 3.20 -2.77 8.91
N ARG A 67 3.59 -2.70 10.19
CA ARG A 67 3.61 -3.85 11.12
C ARG A 67 2.21 -4.41 11.36
N ALA A 68 1.21 -3.55 11.54
CA ALA A 68 -0.18 -3.99 11.68
C ALA A 68 -0.73 -4.62 10.41
N LEU A 69 -0.45 -3.98 9.26
CA LEU A 69 -0.90 -4.48 7.98
C LEU A 69 -0.31 -5.86 7.70
N HIS A 70 0.94 -6.10 8.11
CA HIS A 70 1.72 -7.31 7.82
C HIS A 70 1.70 -7.61 6.32
N SER A 71 2.77 -7.25 5.60
CA SER A 71 2.85 -7.57 4.17
C SER A 71 2.82 -9.09 4.00
N PRO A 72 1.73 -9.68 3.48
CA PRO A 72 1.61 -11.12 3.35
C PRO A 72 2.41 -11.63 2.15
N LEU A 73 3.18 -10.75 1.50
CA LEU A 73 3.93 -11.01 0.28
C LEU A 73 5.30 -11.61 0.58
N PHE A 74 5.91 -11.29 1.73
CA PHE A 74 7.19 -11.91 2.12
C PHE A 74 7.07 -13.40 2.39
N THR A 75 5.86 -13.88 2.72
CA THR A 75 5.52 -15.28 3.00
C THR A 75 4.50 -15.84 2.00
N ASP A 76 4.21 -15.12 0.92
CA ASP A 76 3.30 -15.60 -0.11
C ASP A 76 3.93 -16.78 -0.86
N GLU A 77 3.20 -17.88 -1.03
CA GLU A 77 3.71 -19.09 -1.67
C GLU A 77 4.22 -18.84 -3.09
N THR A 78 3.58 -17.95 -3.85
CA THR A 78 4.03 -17.58 -5.20
C THR A 78 5.37 -16.87 -5.15
N ILE A 79 5.51 -15.92 -4.23
CA ILE A 79 6.75 -15.15 -4.05
C ILE A 79 7.88 -16.03 -3.51
N VAL A 80 7.59 -16.91 -2.55
CA VAL A 80 8.56 -17.86 -1.99
C VAL A 80 9.04 -18.82 -3.06
N ARG A 81 8.14 -19.44 -3.83
CA ARG A 81 8.49 -20.33 -4.96
C ARG A 81 9.38 -19.63 -5.99
N ILE A 82 9.06 -18.39 -6.35
CA ILE A 82 9.86 -17.61 -7.31
C ILE A 82 11.22 -17.25 -6.70
N ALA A 83 11.26 -16.86 -5.43
CA ALA A 83 12.51 -16.57 -4.72
C ALA A 83 13.43 -17.80 -4.70
N GLU A 84 12.89 -18.99 -4.44
CA GLU A 84 13.60 -20.27 -4.50
C GLU A 84 14.07 -20.59 -5.93
N LYS A 85 13.20 -20.45 -6.94
CA LYS A 85 13.54 -20.65 -8.37
C LYS A 85 14.78 -19.86 -8.79
N TYR A 86 14.87 -18.60 -8.36
CA TYR A 86 15.97 -17.70 -8.73
C TYR A 86 17.11 -17.62 -7.70
N GLY A 87 17.00 -18.32 -6.57
CA GLY A 87 18.02 -18.28 -5.50
C GLY A 87 18.20 -16.89 -4.88
N VAL A 88 17.11 -16.13 -4.70
CA VAL A 88 17.12 -14.77 -4.13
C VAL A 88 16.20 -14.65 -2.92
N SER A 89 16.20 -13.48 -2.28
CA SER A 89 15.21 -13.16 -1.24
C SER A 89 13.84 -12.77 -1.84
N THR A 90 12.77 -13.00 -1.07
CA THR A 90 11.42 -12.52 -1.43
C THR A 90 11.37 -11.00 -1.58
N GLY A 91 12.16 -10.26 -0.80
CA GLY A 91 12.31 -8.82 -0.96
C GLY A 91 12.85 -8.42 -2.34
N GLN A 92 13.86 -9.13 -2.84
CA GLN A 92 14.38 -8.87 -4.20
C GLN A 92 13.37 -9.22 -5.28
N VAL A 93 12.55 -10.26 -5.07
CA VAL A 93 11.46 -10.59 -6.01
C VAL A 93 10.50 -9.40 -6.13
N LEU A 94 10.04 -8.87 -5.00
CA LEU A 94 9.09 -7.76 -4.94
C LEU A 94 9.65 -6.46 -5.51
N LEU A 95 10.91 -6.14 -5.24
CA LEU A 95 11.57 -4.97 -5.82
C LEU A 95 11.72 -5.09 -7.33
N SER A 96 12.16 -6.25 -7.81
CA SER A 96 12.35 -6.53 -9.23
C SER A 96 11.03 -6.47 -10.00
N TRP A 97 9.95 -6.96 -9.39
CA TRP A 97 8.60 -6.88 -9.95
C TRP A 97 8.16 -5.42 -10.07
N GLY A 98 8.29 -4.64 -8.99
CA GLY A 98 7.91 -3.22 -8.97
C GLY A 98 8.59 -2.42 -10.07
N VAL A 99 9.90 -2.60 -10.25
CA VAL A 99 10.67 -1.93 -11.33
C VAL A 99 10.21 -2.39 -12.71
N GLN A 100 10.01 -3.69 -12.93
CA GLN A 100 9.63 -4.22 -14.24
C GLN A 100 8.22 -3.80 -14.69
N ARG A 101 7.30 -3.54 -13.74
CA ARG A 101 5.98 -2.97 -14.04
C ARG A 101 5.97 -1.45 -14.19
N GLY A 102 7.15 -0.82 -14.28
CA GLY A 102 7.30 0.62 -14.49
C GLY A 102 7.15 1.47 -13.22
N THR A 103 7.20 0.88 -12.03
CA THR A 103 7.07 1.61 -10.76
C THR A 103 8.44 1.90 -10.17
N SER A 104 8.69 3.15 -9.76
CA SER A 104 9.86 3.48 -8.94
C SER A 104 9.69 2.91 -7.53
N VAL A 105 10.66 2.13 -7.05
CA VAL A 105 10.62 1.45 -5.75
C VAL A 105 11.67 2.03 -4.81
N VAL A 106 11.30 2.30 -3.55
CA VAL A 106 12.15 2.97 -2.55
C VAL A 106 12.31 2.12 -1.28
N PRO A 107 13.07 1.00 -1.32
CA PRO A 107 13.24 0.14 -0.16
C PRO A 107 14.07 0.80 0.95
N LYS A 108 13.58 0.76 2.21
CA LYS A 108 14.34 1.19 3.39
C LYS A 108 15.32 0.11 3.85
N SER A 109 16.58 0.49 4.07
CA SER A 109 17.55 -0.32 4.82
C SER A 109 18.66 0.55 5.39
N GLU A 110 19.06 0.31 6.63
CA GLU A 110 20.28 0.87 7.24
C GLU A 110 21.49 -0.09 7.19
N LYS A 111 21.27 -1.34 6.77
CA LYS A 111 22.31 -2.37 6.66
C LYS A 111 22.89 -2.33 5.25
N GLU A 112 24.19 -2.08 5.12
CA GLU A 112 24.90 -1.99 3.83
C GLU A 112 24.71 -3.24 2.97
N GLU A 113 24.84 -4.43 3.55
CA GLU A 113 24.63 -5.70 2.86
C GLU A 113 23.25 -5.77 2.19
N ARG A 114 22.20 -5.34 2.90
CA ARG A 114 20.84 -5.29 2.37
C ARG A 114 20.68 -4.18 1.33
N GLN A 115 21.33 -3.04 1.47
CA GLN A 115 21.33 -1.98 0.44
C GLN A 115 21.94 -2.50 -0.87
N ARG A 116 23.07 -3.21 -0.78
CA ARG A 116 23.70 -3.86 -1.96
C ARG A 116 22.81 -4.95 -2.56
N SER A 117 22.13 -5.74 -1.73
CA SER A 117 21.17 -6.75 -2.19
C SER A 117 19.95 -6.14 -2.89
N ASN A 118 19.40 -5.03 -2.36
CA ASN A 118 18.24 -4.33 -2.94
C ASN A 118 18.52 -3.77 -4.36
N LEU A 119 19.78 -3.47 -4.69
CA LEU A 119 20.20 -3.02 -6.02
C LEU A 119 20.33 -4.15 -7.04
N LYS A 120 20.40 -5.41 -6.60
CA LYS A 120 20.49 -6.58 -7.48
C LYS A 120 19.10 -7.02 -7.89
N LEU A 121 18.62 -6.44 -8.99
CA LEU A 121 17.30 -6.73 -9.57
C LEU A 121 17.36 -7.92 -10.52
N LEU A 122 16.33 -8.74 -10.48
CA LEU A 122 16.08 -9.84 -11.39
C LEU A 122 15.32 -9.35 -12.62
N LYS A 123 15.48 -10.10 -13.72
CA LYS A 123 14.57 -10.04 -14.86
C LYS A 123 13.76 -11.33 -14.86
N PHE A 124 12.44 -11.19 -14.79
CA PHE A 124 11.53 -12.33 -14.79
C PHE A 124 11.16 -12.73 -16.22
N ASP A 125 10.78 -13.98 -16.40
CA ASP A 125 10.01 -14.39 -17.58
C ASP A 125 8.55 -13.88 -17.46
N SER A 126 7.79 -13.99 -18.55
CA SER A 126 6.41 -13.53 -18.58
C SER A 126 5.50 -14.30 -17.63
N GLU A 127 5.74 -15.60 -17.46
CA GLU A 127 4.96 -16.47 -16.58
C GLU A 127 5.07 -16.03 -15.11
N ASP A 128 6.28 -15.77 -14.62
CA ASP A 128 6.47 -15.32 -13.25
C ASP A 128 5.95 -13.89 -13.02
N LEU A 129 6.08 -12.99 -14.00
CA LEU A 129 5.48 -11.66 -13.93
C LEU A 129 3.96 -11.74 -13.80
N GLU A 130 3.31 -12.53 -14.66
CA GLU A 130 1.86 -12.74 -14.64
C GLU A 130 1.40 -13.40 -13.34
N ALA A 131 2.16 -14.35 -12.81
CA ALA A 131 1.88 -14.99 -11.54
C ALA A 131 1.91 -13.99 -10.37
N ILE A 132 2.94 -13.13 -10.30
CA ILE A 132 3.03 -12.08 -9.28
C ILE A 132 1.89 -11.06 -9.44
N ASP A 133 1.60 -10.64 -10.68
CA ASP A 133 0.50 -9.72 -10.97
C ASP A 133 -0.85 -10.29 -10.55
N ALA A 134 -1.06 -11.60 -10.62
CA ALA A 134 -2.32 -12.23 -10.23
C ALA A 134 -2.56 -12.30 -8.71
N ILE A 135 -1.54 -12.11 -7.86
CA ILE A 135 -1.66 -12.26 -6.38
C ILE A 135 -2.79 -11.39 -5.81
N HIS A 136 -2.97 -10.16 -6.30
CA HIS A 136 -3.99 -9.23 -5.80
C HIS A 136 -5.43 -9.73 -6.01
N ARG A 137 -5.65 -10.71 -6.89
CA ARG A 137 -6.96 -11.32 -7.17
C ARG A 137 -7.36 -12.34 -6.11
N GLN A 138 -6.42 -12.80 -5.29
CA GLN A 138 -6.67 -13.78 -4.24
C GLN A 138 -7.33 -13.13 -3.01
N PRO A 139 -8.26 -13.83 -2.33
CA PRO A 139 -8.91 -13.32 -1.13
C PRO A 139 -7.90 -12.86 -0.06
N GLY A 140 -8.08 -11.64 0.47
CA GLY A 140 -7.23 -11.09 1.53
C GLY A 140 -5.86 -10.55 1.09
N LYS A 141 -5.53 -10.63 -0.19
CA LYS A 141 -4.25 -10.14 -0.76
C LYS A 141 -4.36 -8.76 -1.44
N ASN A 142 -5.57 -8.21 -1.56
CA ASN A 142 -5.80 -6.84 -2.00
C ASN A 142 -5.71 -5.87 -0.80
N LYS A 143 -4.61 -5.12 -0.71
CA LYS A 143 -4.41 -4.05 0.28
C LYS A 143 -3.99 -2.79 -0.46
N ASN A 144 -4.72 -1.69 -0.27
CA ASN A 144 -4.37 -0.38 -0.82
C ASN A 144 -3.93 0.52 0.33
N VAL A 145 -2.72 1.06 0.23
CA VAL A 145 -2.20 2.08 1.14
C VAL A 145 -2.06 3.35 0.33
N ALA A 146 -2.82 4.37 0.73
CA ALA A 146 -2.76 5.67 0.10
C ALA A 146 -1.70 6.49 0.83
N PHE A 147 -0.73 7.02 0.08
CA PHE A 147 0.27 7.95 0.58
C PHE A 147 -0.08 9.36 0.11
N ARG A 148 -0.14 10.32 1.03
CA ARG A 148 -0.31 11.74 0.72
C ARG A 148 1.05 12.41 0.54
N LEU A 149 1.29 12.97 -0.64
CA LEU A 149 1.87 14.30 -0.92
C LEU A 149 2.13 14.43 -2.42
N GLY A 150 1.43 15.35 -3.08
CA GLY A 150 1.68 15.67 -4.48
C GLY A 150 1.14 17.05 -4.84
N TYR A 151 1.84 17.70 -5.77
CA TYR A 151 1.29 18.84 -6.49
C TYR A 151 0.61 18.32 -7.77
N VAL A 152 -0.56 18.85 -8.08
CA VAL A 152 -1.28 18.63 -9.34
C VAL A 152 -1.17 19.94 -10.10
N ASP A 153 -0.48 19.93 -11.23
CA ASP A 153 -0.24 21.13 -12.06
C ASP A 153 0.32 22.33 -11.26
N GLY A 154 1.24 22.05 -10.34
CA GLY A 154 1.87 23.08 -9.50
C GLY A 154 0.98 23.59 -8.35
N LYS A 155 -0.21 23.01 -8.15
CA LYS A 155 -1.09 23.31 -7.00
C LYS A 155 -1.10 22.17 -5.98
N PRO A 156 -1.23 22.45 -4.68
CA PRO A 156 -1.45 21.40 -3.68
C PRO A 156 -2.66 20.53 -4.05
N GLY A 157 -2.48 19.22 -4.05
CA GLY A 157 -3.54 18.27 -4.40
C GLY A 157 -3.33 16.88 -3.80
N ILE A 158 -4.28 15.99 -4.04
CA ILE A 158 -4.22 14.59 -3.61
C ILE A 158 -4.69 13.70 -4.76
N PHE A 159 -3.93 12.64 -5.07
CA PHE A 159 -4.28 11.64 -6.08
C PHE A 159 -4.60 12.20 -7.48
N GLY A 160 -3.96 13.29 -7.90
CA GLY A 160 -4.24 13.93 -9.19
C GLY A 160 -5.45 14.88 -9.18
N TRP A 161 -6.00 15.17 -8.00
CA TRP A 161 -7.11 16.11 -7.81
C TRP A 161 -6.66 17.33 -7.01
N THR A 162 -7.17 18.50 -7.37
CA THR A 162 -7.03 19.71 -6.56
C THR A 162 -7.94 19.63 -5.32
N TYR A 163 -7.60 20.35 -4.25
CA TYR A 163 -8.48 20.43 -3.06
C TYR A 163 -9.87 20.99 -3.37
N GLU A 164 -9.95 21.90 -4.33
CA GLU A 164 -11.21 22.43 -4.86
C GLU A 164 -12.08 21.32 -5.46
N GLN A 165 -11.50 20.44 -6.27
CA GLN A 165 -12.21 19.29 -6.84
C GLN A 165 -12.67 18.29 -5.77
N LEU A 166 -12.00 18.27 -4.62
CA LEU A 166 -12.38 17.46 -3.46
C LEU A 166 -13.41 18.15 -2.56
N GLY A 167 -13.79 19.41 -2.85
CA GLY A 167 -14.71 20.18 -2.04
C GLY A 167 -14.14 20.54 -0.65
N TRP A 168 -12.82 20.54 -0.51
CA TRP A 168 -12.15 20.91 0.73
C TRP A 168 -11.79 22.38 0.65
N GLU A 169 -12.52 23.22 1.38
CA GLU A 169 -12.15 24.63 1.52
C GLU A 169 -10.86 24.72 2.32
N TYR A 170 -9.74 24.94 1.61
CA TYR A 170 -8.46 25.20 2.25
C TYR A 170 -8.39 26.68 2.61
N ALA A 171 -8.71 27.02 3.86
CA ALA A 171 -8.38 28.31 4.45
C ALA A 171 -6.91 28.25 4.93
N TYR A 172 -6.04 29.05 4.31
CA TYR A 172 -4.74 29.35 4.92
C TYR A 172 -4.92 30.57 5.83
N GLU A 173 -4.57 30.42 7.11
CA GLU A 173 -3.92 31.49 7.88
C GLU A 173 -2.42 31.21 7.91
#